data_AF-X1G4C5-F1
#
_entry.id   AF-X1G4C5-F1
#
_cell.length_a   1.000
_cell.length_b   1.000
_cell.length_c   1.000
_cell.angle_alpha   90.00
_cell.angle_beta   90.00
_cell.angle_gamma   90.00
#
_symmetry.space_group_name_H-M   'P 1'
#
loop_
_entity.id
_entity.type
_entity.pdbx_description
1 polymer ?
#
loop_
_entity_poly.entity_id
_entity_poly.type
_entity_poly.pdbx_seq_one_letter_code
_entity_poly.pdbx_strand_id
1 'polypeptide(L)' 'MEIEKTRETSWKIQLKNKNESIELTSVEISGEVRIIKLTLLKNSESIIVDMAKEDFLIFYP' A
#
# COMPACT_ATOMS: atom_id res chain seq x y z
N MET A 1 26.48 -5.42 14.36
CA MET A 1 25.73 -5.21 13.12
C MET A 1 24.27 -5.26 13.50
N GLU A 2 23.60 -4.12 13.56
CA GLU A 2 22.15 -4.10 13.77
C GLU A 2 21.49 -4.48 12.44
N ILE A 3 20.58 -5.47 12.48
CA ILE A 3 19.81 -5.90 11.32
C ILE A 3 18.51 -5.12 11.36
N GLU A 4 18.32 -4.24 10.39
CA GLU A 4 17.08 -3.51 10.22
C GLU A 4 15.98 -4.46 9.73
N LYS A 5 14.91 -4.62 10.53
CA LYS A 5 13.82 -5.54 10.19
C LYS A 5 12.84 -4.83 9.26
N THR A 6 12.76 -5.28 8.02
CA THR A 6 11.75 -4.82 7.06
C THR A 6 10.62 -5.85 6.97
N ARG A 7 9.38 -5.39 7.01
CA ARG A 7 8.18 -6.20 6.81
C ARG A 7 7.29 -5.53 5.77
N GLU A 8 6.81 -6.32 4.81
CA GLU A 8 5.79 -5.89 3.86
C GLU A 8 4.49 -6.63 4.14
N THR A 9 3.38 -5.90 4.19
CA THR A 9 2.03 -6.46 4.35
C THR A 9 1.15 -5.92 3.24
N SER A 10 0.55 -6.81 2.44
CA SER A 10 -0.33 -6.45 1.34
C SER A 10 -1.77 -6.92 1.58
N TRP A 11 -2.73 -6.06 1.27
CA TRP A 11 -4.15 -6.35 1.28
C TRP A 11 -4.72 -6.12 -0.12
N LYS A 12 -5.42 -7.12 -0.66
CA LYS A 12 -6.15 -7.02 -1.91
C LYS A 12 -7.65 -6.92 -1.64
N ILE A 13 -8.25 -5.82 -2.08
CA ILE A 13 -9.67 -5.52 -1.95
C ILE A 13 -10.29 -5.65 -3.34
N GLN A 14 -11.08 -6.69 -3.54
CA GLN A 14 -11.84 -6.87 -4.77
C GLN A 14 -13.03 -5.89 -4.79
N LEU A 15 -13.13 -5.07 -5.84
CA LEU A 15 -14.28 -4.19 -6.00
C LEU A 15 -15.47 -4.96 -6.58
N LYS A 16 -16.68 -4.38 -6.49
CA LYS A 16 -17.93 -5.02 -6.96
C LYS A 16 -17.86 -5.45 -8.44
N ASN A 17 -17.07 -4.74 -9.25
CA ASN A 17 -16.76 -5.12 -10.62
C ASN A 17 -15.67 -6.18 -10.63
N LYS A 18 -15.90 -7.30 -11.33
CA LYS A 18 -15.01 -8.48 -11.32
C LYS A 18 -13.58 -8.22 -11.82
N ASN A 19 -13.35 -7.10 -12.51
CA ASN A 19 -12.06 -6.75 -13.10
C ASN A 19 -11.38 -5.54 -12.43
N GLU A 20 -11.88 -5.11 -11.27
CA GLU A 20 -11.29 -4.00 -10.53
C GLU A 20 -10.89 -4.45 -9.12
N SER A 21 -9.64 -4.18 -8.73
CA SER A 21 -9.18 -4.43 -7.36
C SER A 21 -8.25 -3.34 -6.90
N ILE A 22 -8.29 -3.03 -5.61
CA ILE A 22 -7.32 -2.16 -4.96
C ILE A 22 -6.35 -3.06 -4.20
N GLU A 23 -5.06 -2.84 -4.38
CA GLU A 23 -4.01 -3.44 -3.57
C GLU A 23 -3.37 -2.34 -2.71
N LEU A 24 -3.35 -2.56 -1.41
CA LEU A 24 -2.71 -1.70 -0.42
C LEU A 24 -1.52 -2.46 0.15
N THR A 25 -0.33 -1.89 0.07
CA THR A 25 0.88 -2.46 0.68
C THR A 25 1.47 -1.49 1.68
N SER A 26 1.65 -1.93 2.93
CA SER A 26 2.42 -1.20 3.93
C SER A 26 3.82 -1.79 4.06
N VAL A 27 4.84 -0.93 3.98
CA VAL A 27 6.23 -1.28 4.27
C VAL A 27 6.60 -0.73 5.64
N GLU A 28 6.91 -1.65 6.55
CA GLU A 28 7.32 -1.38 7.92
C GLU A 28 8.82 -1.61 8.07
N ILE A 29 9.53 -0.65 8.65
CA ILE A 29 10.95 -0.74 8.96
C ILE A 29 11.12 -0.53 10.46
N SER A 30 11.69 -1.54 11.13
CA SER A 30 11.91 -1.54 12.59
C SER A 30 10.63 -1.28 13.41
N GLY A 31 9.48 -1.74 12.90
CA GLY A 31 8.17 -1.60 13.55
C GLY A 31 7.40 -0.32 13.21
N GLU A 32 7.95 0.54 12.34
CA GLU A 32 7.29 1.76 11.89
C GLU A 32 6.93 1.69 10.41
N VAL A 33 5.66 2.00 10.08
CA VAL A 33 5.23 2.16 8.67
C VAL A 33 5.96 3.36 8.08
N ARG A 34 6.70 3.14 7.00
CA ARG A 34 7.44 4.18 6.28
C ARG A 34 6.79 4.53 4.96
N ILE A 35 6.29 3.50 4.27
CA ILE A 35 5.75 3.64 2.92
C ILE A 35 4.41 2.93 2.87
N ILE A 36 3.46 3.59 2.20
CA ILE A 36 2.20 2.99 1.80
C ILE A 36 2.13 3.03 0.28
N LYS A 37 1.84 1.89 -0.35
CA LYS A 37 1.63 1.77 -1.79
C LYS A 37 0.18 1.43 -2.04
N LEU A 38 -0.43 2.15 -2.97
CA LEU A 38 -1.81 1.95 -3.42
C LEU A 38 -1.78 1.65 -4.91
N THR A 39 -2.27 0.47 -5.28
CA THR A 39 -2.42 0.07 -6.68
C THR A 39 -3.88 -0.14 -7.00
N LEU A 40 -4.43 0.66 -7.91
CA LEU A 40 -5.72 0.36 -8.54
C LEU A 40 -5.47 -0.46 -9.78
N LEU A 41 -5.93 -1.71 -9.79
CA LEU A 41 -5.95 -2.59 -10.95
C LEU A 41 -7.32 -2.51 -11.59
N LYS A 42 -7.38 -2.16 -12.88
CA LYS A 42 -8.60 -2.13 -13.68
C LYS A 42 -8.34 -2.78 -15.03
N ASN A 43 -8.94 -3.95 -15.26
CA ASN A 43 -8.66 -4.77 -16.44
C ASN A 43 -7.14 -5.07 -16.56
N SER A 44 -6.46 -4.46 -17.55
CA SER A 44 -5.01 -4.55 -17.78
C SER A 44 -4.27 -3.26 -17.45
N GLU A 45 -4.97 -2.24 -16.97
CA GLU A 45 -4.41 -0.96 -16.57
C GLU A 45 -4.16 -0.94 -15.07
N SER A 46 -3.10 -0.26 -14.66
CA SER A 46 -2.78 -0.02 -13.26
C SER A 46 -2.45 1.45 -13.01
N ILE A 47 -2.93 1.95 -11.87
CA ILE A 47 -2.49 3.23 -11.31
C ILE A 47 -1.80 2.90 -10.00
N ILE A 48 -0.52 3.26 -9.89
CA ILE A 48 0.30 3.01 -8.70
C ILE A 48 0.61 4.36 -8.07
N VAL A 49 0.35 4.47 -6.77
CA VAL A 49 0.68 5.63 -5.95
C VAL A 49 1.51 5.13 -4.77
N ASP A 50 2.74 5.62 -4.68
CA ASP A 50 3.62 5.41 -3.54
C ASP A 50 3.63 6.70 -2.71
N MET A 51 3.39 6.58 -1.42
CA MET A 51 3.31 7.73 -0.52
C MET A 51 3.95 7.44 0.84
N ALA A 52 4.44 8.49 1.49
CA ALA A 52 4.94 8.37 2.84
C ALA A 52 3.76 8.18 3.82
N LYS A 53 4.05 7.67 5.02
CA LYS A 53 3.02 7.50 6.07
C LYS A 53 2.29 8.81 6.36
N GLU A 54 3.03 9.91 6.38
CA GLU A 54 2.52 11.25 6.69
C GLU A 54 1.49 11.68 5.64
N ASP A 55 1.77 11.44 4.37
CA ASP A 55 0.87 11.78 3.26
C ASP A 55 -0.43 10.98 3.31
N PHE A 56 -0.37 9.70 3.72
CA PHE A 56 -1.54 8.85 3.83
C PHE A 56 -2.49 9.30 4.95
N LEU A 57 -1.93 9.71 6.09
CA LEU A 57 -2.72 10.14 7.25
C LEU A 57 -3.45 11.46 7.01
N ILE A 58 -3.00 12.30 6.07
CA ILE A 58 -3.71 13.54 5.68
C ILE A 58 -5.08 13.23 5.04
N PHE A 59 -5.28 12.06 4.45
CA PHE A 59 -6.56 11.65 3.86
C PHE A 59 -7.55 11.07 4.88
N TYR A 60 -7.14 10.86 6.14
CA TYR A 60 -7.98 10.34 7.20
C TYR A 60 -8.31 11.50 8.18
N PRO A 61 -9.53 12.07 8.14
CA PRO A 61 -9.97 13.06 9.13
C PRO A 61 -10.13 12.46 10.54
#